data_AF-A0A9P5ZM82-F1
#
_entry.id   AF-A0A9P5ZM82-F1
#
_cell.length_a   1.000
_cell.length_b   1.000
_cell.length_c   1.000
_cell.angle_alpha   90.00
_cell.angle_beta   90.00
_cell.angle_gamma   90.00
#
_symmetry.space_group_name_H-M   'P 1'
#
loop_
_entity.id
_entity.type
_entity.pdbx_description
1 polymer ?
#
loop_
_entity_poly.entity_id
_entity_poly.type
_entity_poly.pdbx_seq_one_letter_code
_entity_poly.pdbx_strand_id
1 'polypeptide(L)'
;PWKNVDDLMATIDAIQEGNNPWFSVPFHYQGILPPNPLKWMTKTYELCMRNILAVLHKQISCSSFNEHYDYVPYQQFNHLEDWVWTNLMSGEWAARQADLISADEFTHGAMFVGVIAGSDKTVTSVATGHQEFHPIYIGPGNIDNSVHHAHGNGMLPCTILPIPKGD
;
A
#
# COMPACT_ATOMS: atom_id res chain seq x y z
N PRO A 1 4.02 28.27 15.21
CA PRO A 1 3.37 27.82 16.45
C PRO A 1 1.88 28.20 16.44
N TRP A 2 0.98 27.26 16.74
CA TRP A 2 -0.47 27.50 16.80
C TRP A 2 -0.87 28.26 18.06
N LYS A 3 -1.95 29.05 17.98
CA LYS A 3 -2.38 29.96 19.06
C LYS A 3 -3.04 29.23 20.24
N ASN A 4 -3.77 28.15 19.95
CA ASN A 4 -4.42 27.29 20.94
C ASN A 4 -4.78 25.94 20.28
N VAL A 5 -5.40 25.04 21.07
CA VAL A 5 -5.82 23.71 20.58
C VAL A 5 -6.85 23.82 19.46
N ASP A 6 -7.79 24.77 19.55
CA ASP A 6 -8.81 24.96 18.52
C ASP A 6 -8.20 25.43 17.19
N ASP A 7 -7.20 26.30 17.22
CA ASP A 7 -6.42 26.79 16.07
C ASP A 7 -5.61 25.66 15.44
N LEU A 8 -5.04 24.76 16.24
CA LEU A 8 -4.38 23.54 15.77
C LEU A 8 -5.39 22.59 15.09
N MET A 9 -6.52 22.30 15.74
CA MET A 9 -7.53 21.37 15.21
C MET A 9 -8.18 21.93 13.94
N ALA A 10 -8.52 23.22 13.93
CA ALA A 10 -9.02 23.90 12.74
C ALA A 10 -7.98 23.94 11.61
N THR A 11 -6.69 24.07 11.93
CA THR A 11 -5.62 23.97 10.93
C THR A 11 -5.55 22.55 10.36
N ILE A 12 -5.65 21.50 11.19
CA ILE A 12 -5.68 20.10 10.76
C ILE A 12 -6.89 19.83 9.85
N ASP A 13 -8.08 20.27 10.26
CA ASP A 13 -9.32 20.10 9.51
C ASP A 13 -9.33 20.91 8.20
N ALA A 14 -8.62 22.04 8.17
CA ALA A 14 -8.46 22.87 6.97
C ALA A 14 -7.48 22.29 5.94
N ILE A 15 -6.67 21.27 6.29
CA ILE A 15 -5.81 20.58 5.32
C ILE A 15 -6.70 19.78 4.36
N GLN A 16 -6.91 20.36 3.18
CA GLN A 16 -7.64 19.71 2.06
C GLN A 16 -6.74 18.77 1.24
N GLU A 17 -5.46 18.62 1.60
CA GLU A 17 -4.52 17.74 0.89
C GLU A 17 -4.83 16.26 1.14
N GLY A 18 -5.59 15.65 0.23
CA GLY A 18 -5.86 14.22 0.25
C GLY A 18 -7.35 13.91 0.13
N ASN A 19 -7.86 13.99 -1.10
CA ASN A 19 -9.22 13.55 -1.44
C ASN A 19 -9.35 12.01 -1.45
N ASN A 20 -8.90 11.36 -0.37
CA ASN A 20 -8.99 9.91 -0.17
C ASN A 20 -9.27 9.61 1.31
N PRO A 21 -10.51 9.86 1.78
CA PRO A 21 -10.88 9.64 3.17
C PRO A 21 -10.83 8.15 3.52
N TRP A 22 -10.60 7.87 4.81
CA TRP A 22 -10.79 6.53 5.35
C TRP A 22 -12.29 6.21 5.42
N PHE A 23 -12.62 4.96 5.17
CA PHE A 23 -13.94 4.40 5.40
C PHE A 23 -13.81 3.02 6.04
N SER A 24 -14.85 2.59 6.75
CA SER A 24 -14.88 1.28 7.39
C SER A 24 -15.90 0.38 6.72
N VAL A 25 -15.54 -0.90 6.58
CA VAL A 25 -16.44 -1.95 6.09
C VAL A 25 -16.51 -3.10 7.10
N PRO A 26 -17.68 -3.72 7.29
CA PRO A 26 -17.79 -4.89 8.14
C PRO A 26 -17.03 -6.07 7.51
N PHE A 27 -16.20 -6.71 8.31
CA PHE A 27 -15.35 -7.83 7.93
C PHE A 27 -15.55 -8.98 8.90
N HIS A 28 -15.75 -10.19 8.39
CA HIS A 28 -15.93 -11.38 9.21
C HIS A 28 -15.42 -12.61 8.45
N TYR A 29 -15.11 -13.67 9.19
CA TYR A 29 -14.66 -14.92 8.59
C TYR A 29 -15.78 -15.56 7.75
N GLN A 30 -15.46 -15.93 6.51
CA GLN A 30 -16.40 -16.52 5.55
C GLN A 30 -16.13 -18.02 5.29
N GLY A 31 -15.15 -18.61 5.96
CA GLY A 31 -14.82 -20.02 5.78
C GLY A 31 -15.76 -20.95 6.55
N ILE A 32 -15.52 -22.26 6.41
CA ILE A 32 -16.31 -23.29 7.10
C ILE A 32 -16.03 -23.21 8.61
N LEU A 33 -17.09 -23.11 9.40
CA LEU A 33 -17.00 -23.10 10.86
C LEU A 33 -16.80 -24.53 11.40
N PRO A 34 -15.84 -24.76 12.31
CA PRO A 34 -15.73 -26.02 13.03
C PRO A 34 -16.90 -26.16 14.03
N PRO A 35 -17.16 -27.37 14.59
CA PRO A 35 -18.25 -27.59 15.54
C PRO A 35 -18.22 -26.70 16.80
N ASN A 36 -17.03 -26.24 17.19
CA ASN A 36 -16.84 -25.27 18.26
C ASN A 36 -16.03 -24.07 17.74
N PRO A 37 -16.67 -23.11 17.05
CA PRO A 37 -15.97 -22.00 16.43
C PRO A 37 -15.42 -21.05 17.48
N LEU A 38 -14.17 -20.63 17.29
CA LEU A 38 -13.56 -19.58 18.10
C LEU A 38 -14.28 -18.25 17.87
N LYS A 39 -14.31 -17.36 18.87
CA LYS A 39 -15.04 -16.08 18.78
C LYS A 39 -14.60 -15.23 17.59
N TRP A 40 -13.33 -15.32 17.21
CA TRP A 40 -12.83 -14.58 16.05
C TRP A 40 -13.46 -15.00 14.71
N MET A 41 -13.94 -16.25 14.61
CA MET A 41 -14.61 -16.75 13.41
C MET A 41 -16.07 -16.29 13.30
N THR A 42 -16.69 -15.95 14.43
CA THR A 42 -18.12 -15.55 14.48
C THR A 42 -18.31 -14.05 14.68
N LYS A 43 -17.26 -13.33 15.11
CA LYS A 43 -17.28 -11.90 15.32
C LYS A 43 -17.14 -11.13 14.00
N THR A 44 -17.90 -10.04 13.89
CA THR A 44 -17.69 -9.01 12.87
C THR A 44 -16.74 -7.95 13.40
N TYR A 45 -15.76 -7.59 12.58
CA TYR A 45 -14.76 -6.57 12.80
C TYR A 45 -14.98 -5.41 11.84
N GLU A 46 -14.52 -4.22 12.22
CA GLU A 46 -14.46 -3.08 11.31
C GLU A 46 -13.10 -3.10 10.61
N LEU A 47 -13.12 -3.14 9.27
CA LEU A 47 -11.93 -3.01 8.44
C LEU A 47 -11.88 -1.57 7.92
N CYS A 48 -10.93 -0.79 8.44
CA CYS A 48 -10.73 0.60 8.02
C CYS A 48 -9.76 0.66 6.83
N MET A 49 -10.17 1.29 5.73
CA MET A 49 -9.38 1.37 4.51
C MET A 49 -9.59 2.67 3.73
N ARG A 50 -8.70 2.92 2.77
CA ARG A 50 -8.80 3.98 1.75
C ARG A 50 -9.00 3.39 0.37
N ASN A 51 -9.41 4.21 -0.60
CA ASN A 51 -9.44 3.79 -2.00
C ASN A 51 -8.00 3.62 -2.52
N ILE A 52 -7.58 2.36 -2.69
CA ILE A 52 -6.24 1.95 -3.16
C ILE A 52 -5.89 2.65 -4.48
N LEU A 53 -6.82 2.64 -5.45
CA LEU A 53 -6.60 3.23 -6.77
C LEU A 53 -6.36 4.75 -6.65
N ALA A 54 -7.11 5.44 -5.78
CA ALA A 54 -6.91 6.86 -5.53
C ALA A 54 -5.57 7.16 -4.84
N VAL A 55 -5.10 6.30 -3.93
CA VAL A 55 -3.75 6.42 -3.34
C VAL A 55 -2.70 6.34 -4.45
N LEU A 56 -2.78 5.30 -5.29
CA LEU A 56 -1.81 5.06 -6.37
C LEU A 56 -1.82 6.18 -7.42
N HIS A 57 -3.00 6.68 -7.83
CA HIS A 57 -3.07 7.83 -8.73
C HIS A 57 -2.38 9.07 -8.15
N LYS A 58 -2.56 9.33 -6.85
CA LYS A 58 -1.89 10.44 -6.17
C LYS A 58 -0.37 10.23 -6.13
N GLN A 59 0.09 9.00 -5.87
CA GLN A 59 1.52 8.67 -5.89
C GLN A 59 2.11 8.81 -7.30
N ILE A 60 1.44 8.31 -8.34
CA ILE A 60 1.89 8.39 -9.74
C ILE A 60 1.92 9.83 -10.24
N SER A 61 1.00 10.68 -9.76
CA SER A 61 0.94 12.09 -10.12
C SER A 61 1.96 12.95 -9.35
N CYS A 62 2.75 12.34 -8.45
CA CYS A 62 3.66 13.06 -7.59
C CYS A 62 4.94 13.41 -8.35
N SER A 63 5.14 14.70 -8.64
CA SER A 63 6.32 15.19 -9.37
C SER A 63 7.65 14.90 -8.67
N SER A 64 7.64 14.65 -7.35
CA SER A 64 8.84 14.25 -6.61
C SER A 64 9.37 12.88 -7.01
N PHE A 65 8.58 12.06 -7.70
CA PHE A 65 8.98 10.75 -8.21
C PHE A 65 9.35 10.79 -9.68
N ASN A 66 9.38 11.98 -10.29
CA ASN A 66 9.88 12.12 -11.65
C ASN A 66 11.29 11.56 -11.74
N GLU A 67 11.62 10.90 -12.85
CA GLU A 67 12.90 10.19 -13.09
C GLU A 67 13.13 8.94 -12.22
N HIS A 68 12.26 8.65 -11.26
CA HIS A 68 12.35 7.47 -10.39
C HIS A 68 11.41 6.34 -10.81
N TYR A 69 10.88 6.38 -12.03
CA TYR A 69 10.02 5.34 -12.59
C TYR A 69 10.78 4.45 -13.57
N ASP A 70 10.68 3.15 -13.34
CA ASP A 70 11.01 2.13 -14.32
C ASP A 70 9.79 1.93 -15.25
N TYR A 71 9.78 2.61 -16.39
CA TYR A 71 8.65 2.59 -17.34
C TYR A 71 8.45 1.24 -18.03
N VAL A 72 9.52 0.45 -18.14
CA VAL A 72 9.53 -0.87 -18.78
C VAL A 72 10.28 -1.86 -17.89
N PRO A 73 9.89 -3.15 -17.88
CA PRO A 73 10.70 -4.18 -17.24
C PRO A 73 12.10 -4.24 -17.86
N TYR A 74 13.10 -4.56 -17.04
CA TYR A 74 14.49 -4.62 -17.49
C TYR A 74 15.22 -5.81 -16.86
N GLN A 75 16.37 -6.16 -17.43
CA GLN A 75 17.29 -7.11 -16.83
C GLN A 75 18.56 -6.36 -16.43
N GLN A 76 19.00 -6.57 -15.21
CA GLN A 76 20.23 -5.99 -14.69
C GLN A 76 21.24 -7.10 -14.46
N PHE A 77 22.47 -6.90 -14.92
CA PHE A 77 23.55 -7.87 -14.73
C PHE A 77 24.66 -7.26 -13.89
N ASN A 78 25.29 -8.07 -13.03
CA ASN A 78 26.49 -7.66 -12.30
C ASN A 78 27.74 -7.70 -13.22
N HIS A 79 28.91 -7.39 -12.66
CA HIS A 79 30.18 -7.44 -13.37
C HIS A 79 30.64 -8.85 -13.76
N LEU A 80 29.96 -9.89 -13.28
CA LEU A 80 30.18 -11.31 -13.60
C LEU A 80 29.12 -11.84 -14.58
N GLU A 81 28.27 -10.97 -15.13
CA GLU A 81 27.16 -11.31 -16.02
C GLU A 81 26.03 -12.14 -15.37
N ASP A 82 25.94 -12.16 -14.03
CA ASP A 82 24.79 -12.76 -13.34
C ASP A 82 23.63 -11.76 -13.28
N TRP A 83 22.40 -12.25 -13.45
CA TRP A 83 21.19 -11.45 -13.26
C TRP A 83 21.04 -11.04 -11.79
N VAL A 84 20.87 -9.74 -11.54
CA VAL A 84 20.58 -9.14 -10.25
C VAL A 84 19.17 -8.56 -10.23
N TRP A 85 18.45 -8.85 -9.15
CA TRP A 85 17.16 -8.24 -8.86
C TRP A 85 17.33 -7.09 -7.87
N THR A 86 17.01 -5.89 -8.31
CA THR A 86 17.11 -4.66 -7.50
C THR A 86 15.72 -4.07 -7.25
N ASN A 87 15.03 -3.62 -8.29
CA ASN A 87 13.65 -3.13 -8.21
C ASN A 87 12.66 -4.21 -8.68
N LEU A 88 11.36 -4.05 -8.40
CA LEU A 88 10.33 -5.00 -8.87
C LEU A 88 10.38 -5.19 -10.40
N MET A 89 10.63 -4.11 -11.14
CA MET A 89 10.68 -4.11 -12.61
C MET A 89 11.90 -4.85 -13.18
N SER A 90 12.91 -5.15 -12.35
CA SER A 90 14.01 -6.05 -12.71
C SER A 90 13.64 -7.55 -12.64
N GLY A 91 12.46 -7.86 -12.08
CA GLY A 91 11.97 -9.21 -11.87
C GLY A 91 11.31 -9.83 -13.10
N GLU A 92 11.49 -11.13 -13.26
CA GLU A 92 10.82 -11.92 -14.32
C GLU A 92 9.29 -11.80 -14.27
N TRP A 93 8.72 -11.63 -13.08
CA TRP A 93 7.28 -11.43 -12.92
C TRP A 93 6.80 -10.15 -13.63
N ALA A 94 7.51 -9.03 -13.47
CA ALA A 94 7.12 -7.77 -14.11
C ALA A 94 7.19 -7.85 -15.64
N ALA A 95 8.24 -8.49 -16.16
CA ALA A 95 8.37 -8.77 -17.60
C ALA A 95 7.17 -9.56 -18.13
N ARG A 96 6.82 -10.67 -17.47
CA ARG A 96 5.65 -11.50 -17.86
C ARG A 96 4.33 -10.73 -17.79
N GLN A 97 4.14 -9.84 -16.81
CA GLN A 97 2.94 -9.01 -16.76
C GLN A 97 2.88 -8.01 -17.91
N ALA A 98 4.00 -7.36 -18.24
CA ALA A 98 4.07 -6.45 -19.38
C ALA A 98 3.78 -7.16 -20.72
N ASP A 99 4.33 -8.37 -20.91
CA ASP A 99 4.04 -9.20 -22.09
C ASP A 99 2.54 -9.50 -22.21
N LEU A 100 1.90 -9.94 -21.11
CA LEU A 100 0.46 -10.22 -21.08
C LEU A 100 -0.39 -8.98 -21.39
N ILE A 101 -0.02 -7.81 -20.85
CA ILE A 101 -0.73 -6.56 -21.10
C ILE A 101 -0.58 -6.16 -22.57
N SER A 102 0.65 -6.19 -23.10
CA SER A 102 0.95 -5.77 -24.48
C SER A 102 0.29 -6.61 -25.57
N ALA A 103 -0.27 -7.78 -25.24
CA ALA A 103 -1.08 -8.56 -26.16
C ALA A 103 -2.38 -7.82 -26.56
N ASP A 104 -2.84 -6.87 -25.76
CA ASP A 104 -3.96 -5.99 -26.08
C ASP A 104 -3.48 -4.69 -26.74
N GLU A 105 -3.86 -4.47 -28.00
CA GLU A 105 -3.53 -3.27 -28.78
C GLU A 105 -4.00 -1.97 -28.11
N PHE A 106 -5.08 -1.99 -27.32
CA PHE A 106 -5.56 -0.79 -26.61
C PHE A 106 -4.64 -0.34 -25.48
N THR A 107 -3.73 -1.19 -25.04
CA THR A 107 -2.78 -0.90 -23.96
C THR A 107 -1.41 -0.47 -24.47
N HIS A 108 -1.20 -0.43 -25.79
CA HIS A 108 0.09 -0.05 -26.35
C HIS A 108 0.46 1.38 -25.97
N GLY A 109 1.68 1.54 -25.42
CA GLY A 109 2.16 2.81 -24.87
C GLY A 109 1.74 3.08 -23.43
N ALA A 110 0.93 2.20 -22.81
CA ALA A 110 0.67 2.27 -21.38
C ALA A 110 1.89 1.83 -20.56
N MET A 111 1.99 2.39 -19.36
CA MET A 111 2.99 1.99 -18.37
C MET A 111 2.39 0.93 -17.44
N PHE A 112 3.08 -0.19 -17.26
CA PHE A 112 2.71 -1.18 -16.26
C PHE A 112 3.06 -0.66 -14.86
N VAL A 113 2.06 -0.56 -13.98
CA VAL A 113 2.24 -0.22 -12.58
C VAL A 113 1.78 -1.40 -11.73
N GLY A 114 2.73 -2.22 -11.29
CA GLY A 114 2.46 -3.24 -10.27
C GLY A 114 2.04 -2.57 -8.96
N VAL A 115 1.08 -3.15 -8.23
CA VAL A 115 0.74 -2.69 -6.88
C VAL A 115 1.52 -3.52 -5.89
N ILE A 116 2.42 -2.89 -5.13
CA ILE A 116 3.07 -3.55 -4.01
C ILE A 116 2.30 -3.24 -2.73
N ALA A 117 2.15 -4.25 -1.89
CA ALA A 117 1.53 -4.13 -0.58
C ALA A 117 2.39 -4.83 0.47
N GLY A 118 2.60 -4.17 1.60
CA GLY A 118 3.36 -4.70 2.72
C GLY A 118 2.63 -4.41 4.02
N SER A 119 2.50 -5.42 4.87
CA SER A 119 2.12 -5.22 6.27
C SER A 119 3.39 -5.18 7.09
N ASP A 120 3.50 -4.19 7.97
CA ASP A 120 4.49 -4.29 9.03
C ASP A 120 3.97 -5.24 10.12
N LYS A 121 4.88 -6.03 10.69
CA LYS A 121 4.61 -6.87 11.86
C LYS A 121 4.53 -6.01 13.12
N THR A 122 5.15 -4.82 13.13
CA THR A 122 5.00 -3.90 14.27
C THR A 122 3.55 -3.42 14.34
N VAL A 123 2.93 -3.76 15.47
CA VAL A 123 1.54 -3.40 15.77
C VAL A 123 1.49 -1.96 16.21
N THR A 124 0.52 -1.20 15.71
CA THR A 124 0.24 0.12 16.25
C THR A 124 -0.35 -0.04 17.65
N SER A 125 0.34 0.45 18.67
CA SER A 125 -0.21 0.54 20.02
C SER A 125 -1.13 1.75 20.12
N VAL A 126 -2.28 1.58 20.75
CA VAL A 126 -3.06 2.72 21.24
C VAL A 126 -2.32 3.29 22.46
N ALA A 127 -2.38 4.60 22.70
CA ALA A 127 -1.68 5.29 23.80
C ALA A 127 -1.91 4.68 25.21
N THR A 128 -2.87 3.77 25.34
CA THR A 128 -3.19 2.95 26.53
C THR A 128 -2.53 1.57 26.57
N GLY A 129 -1.53 1.29 25.73
CA GLY A 129 -0.70 0.07 25.82
C GLY A 129 -1.33 -1.21 25.28
N HIS A 130 -2.53 -1.13 24.71
CA HIS A 130 -3.17 -2.26 24.04
C HIS A 130 -2.85 -2.24 22.54
N GLN A 131 -2.42 -3.41 22.04
CA GLN A 131 -2.15 -3.68 20.63
C GLN A 131 -3.48 -4.03 19.94
N GLU A 132 -3.84 -3.33 18.87
CA GLU A 132 -5.17 -3.52 18.27
C GLU A 132 -5.17 -3.80 16.76
N PHE A 133 -4.14 -3.38 16.00
CA PHE A 133 -4.17 -3.45 14.54
C PHE A 133 -2.81 -3.63 13.86
N HIS A 134 -2.82 -4.15 12.63
CA HIS A 134 -1.69 -4.16 11.69
C HIS A 134 -1.95 -3.23 10.50
N PRO A 135 -1.09 -2.24 10.22
CA PRO A 135 -1.21 -1.41 9.03
C PRO A 135 -0.74 -2.14 7.77
N ILE A 136 -1.48 -1.99 6.67
CA ILE A 136 -1.04 -2.31 5.32
C ILE A 136 -0.65 -1.01 4.62
N TYR A 137 0.56 -0.99 4.11
CA TYR A 137 1.10 0.04 3.24
C TYR A 137 1.04 -0.44 1.79
N ILE A 138 0.77 0.48 0.88
CA ILE A 138 0.78 0.23 -0.56
C ILE A 138 1.62 1.26 -1.30
N GLY A 139 2.09 0.88 -2.47
CA GLY A 139 2.80 1.80 -3.37
C GLY A 139 2.81 1.29 -4.81
N PRO A 140 3.16 2.18 -5.75
CA PRO A 140 3.51 1.74 -7.09
C PRO A 140 4.78 0.90 -7.02
N GLY A 141 4.78 -0.23 -7.71
CA GLY A 141 5.90 -1.15 -7.77
C GLY A 141 6.96 -0.77 -8.80
N ASN A 142 6.62 0.15 -9.70
CA ASN A 142 7.52 0.61 -10.76
C ASN A 142 8.30 1.88 -10.40
N ILE A 143 8.26 2.32 -9.13
CA ILE A 143 9.25 3.28 -8.63
C ILE A 143 10.47 2.52 -8.12
N ASP A 144 11.63 3.16 -8.20
CA ASP A 144 12.85 2.57 -7.67
C ASP A 144 12.82 2.44 -6.13
N ASN A 145 13.66 1.52 -5.61
CA ASN A 145 13.74 1.28 -4.18
C ASN A 145 14.21 2.51 -3.38
N SER A 146 14.91 3.47 -4.01
CA SER A 146 15.37 4.67 -3.31
C SER A 146 14.17 5.53 -2.89
N VAL A 147 13.13 5.59 -3.71
CA VAL A 147 11.87 6.27 -3.40
C VAL A 147 11.03 5.48 -2.39
N HIS A 148 11.04 4.15 -2.45
CA HIS A 148 10.35 3.33 -1.43
C HIS A 148 10.95 3.50 -0.03
N HIS A 149 12.27 3.69 0.07
CA HIS A 149 12.99 3.79 1.35
C HIS A 149 13.25 5.22 1.82
N ALA A 150 13.10 6.22 0.95
CA ALA A 150 13.21 7.62 1.35
C ALA A 150 12.03 8.05 2.24
N HIS A 151 12.16 9.21 2.90
CA HIS A 151 11.04 9.92 3.54
C HIS A 151 10.02 10.47 2.51
N GLY A 152 9.75 9.72 1.45
CA GLY A 152 8.81 10.04 0.39
C GLY A 152 7.50 9.29 0.56
N ASN A 153 6.44 9.79 -0.08
CA ASN A 153 5.12 9.14 -0.12
C ASN A 153 5.09 7.88 -1.02
N GLY A 154 6.22 7.16 -1.16
CA GLY A 154 6.35 5.99 -2.04
C GLY A 154 5.58 4.77 -1.51
N MET A 155 5.47 4.66 -0.18
CA MET A 155 4.61 3.69 0.51
C MET A 155 3.67 4.44 1.44
N LEU A 156 2.35 4.26 1.28
CA LEU A 156 1.34 4.94 2.07
C LEU A 156 0.42 3.94 2.78
N PRO A 157 0.01 4.20 4.03
CA PRO A 157 -0.95 3.36 4.72
C PRO A 157 -2.30 3.44 4.00
N CYS A 158 -2.88 2.28 3.72
CA CYS A 158 -4.14 2.17 3.01
C CYS A 158 -5.18 1.31 3.74
N THR A 159 -4.75 0.39 4.61
CA THR A 159 -5.68 -0.48 5.35
C THR A 159 -5.18 -0.69 6.77
N ILE A 160 -6.10 -0.79 7.73
CA ILE A 160 -5.84 -1.13 9.13
C ILE A 160 -6.52 -2.46 9.41
N LEU A 161 -5.73 -3.53 9.50
CA LEU A 161 -6.22 -4.88 9.74
C LEU A 161 -6.54 -5.08 11.22
N PRO A 162 -7.77 -5.52 11.57
CA PRO A 162 -8.11 -5.89 12.93
C PRO A 162 -7.34 -7.13 13.35
N ILE A 163 -6.83 -7.15 14.58
CA ILE A 163 -6.24 -8.35 15.18
C ILE A 163 -7.37 -9.18 15.79
N PRO A 164 -7.68 -10.38 15.25
CA PRO A 164 -8.73 -11.19 15.81
C PRO A 164 -8.29 -11.74 17.18
N LYS A 165 -9.05 -11.42 18.23
CA LYS A 165 -8.80 -11.92 19.60
C LYS A 165 -9.60 -13.21 19.83
N GLY A 166 -8.96 -14.17 20.48
CA GLY A 166 -9.51 -15.52 20.72
C GLY A 166 -10.46 -15.65 21.91
N ASP A 167 -10.55 -14.62 22.74
CA ASP A 167 -11.24 -14.67 24.04
C ASP A 167 -12.75 -14.83 23.94
#